data_AF-H0E344-F1
#
_entry.id   AF-H0E344-F1
#
_cell.length_a   1.000
_cell.length_b   1.000
_cell.length_c   1.000
_cell.angle_alpha   90.00
_cell.angle_beta   90.00
_cell.angle_gamma   90.00
#
_symmetry.space_group_name_H-M   'P 1'
#
loop_
_entity.id
_entity.type
_entity.pdbx_description
1 polymer ?
#
loop_
_entity_poly.entity_id
_entity_poly.type
_entity_poly.pdbx_seq_one_letter_code
_entity_poly.pdbx_strand_id
1 'polypeptide(L)'
;MPELERFLPRYAAEPPQETAPYGRWSERLEAAFLVAAREVELDPEDEAQSGGVGDPGEPTWFPDRTWHGRTFLPVSTRTSTGLELYGHVRFIPASEDGGEPQALEGEADITSEVAENNPDWKIDLCETVVGAWRGDGDTAAMTLVWGRPLVAGAAHAIAELDGTVVDRCPVRDGAFTLLAPDDYHGDTLEIAVLAGDGKELARESLYAEDDEDEGEDHPA
;
A
#
# COMPACT_ATOMS: atom_id res chain seq x y z
N MET A 1 -13.78 20.29 -31.28
CA MET A 1 -13.17 18.96 -31.07
C MET A 1 -14.04 18.28 -30.03
N PRO A 2 -14.47 17.01 -30.20
CA PRO A 2 -15.08 16.33 -29.07
C PRO A 2 -14.06 16.29 -27.92
N GLU A 3 -14.53 16.48 -26.70
CA GLU A 3 -13.71 16.21 -25.52
C GLU A 3 -13.35 14.72 -25.58
N LEU A 4 -12.06 14.43 -25.69
CA LEU A 4 -11.59 13.05 -25.64
C LEU A 4 -11.71 12.60 -24.20
N GLU A 5 -12.35 11.45 -23.99
CA GLU A 5 -12.39 10.79 -22.68
C GLU A 5 -10.96 10.61 -22.17
N ARG A 6 -10.71 11.01 -20.93
CA ARG A 6 -9.37 10.98 -20.34
C ARG A 6 -8.86 9.54 -20.30
N PHE A 7 -7.64 9.32 -20.77
CA PHE A 7 -7.04 8.00 -20.75
C PHE A 7 -6.46 7.69 -19.37
N LEU A 8 -7.00 6.65 -18.72
CA LEU A 8 -6.51 6.12 -17.45
C LEU A 8 -5.98 4.69 -17.64
N PRO A 9 -4.73 4.37 -17.21
CA PRO A 9 -4.24 3.01 -17.29
C PRO A 9 -4.96 2.15 -16.25
N ARG A 10 -5.62 1.09 -16.71
CA ARG A 10 -6.34 0.13 -15.85
C ARG A 10 -5.57 -1.18 -15.78
N TYR A 11 -5.52 -1.76 -14.58
CA TYR A 11 -4.87 -3.03 -14.27
C TYR A 11 -3.40 -3.04 -14.74
N ALA A 12 -2.68 -1.97 -14.42
CA ALA A 12 -1.30 -1.77 -14.87
C ALA A 12 -0.33 -2.82 -14.31
N ALA A 13 -0.59 -3.31 -13.10
CA ALA A 13 0.19 -4.35 -12.45
C ALA A 13 -0.46 -5.73 -12.62
N GLU A 14 0.39 -6.74 -12.79
CA GLU A 14 -0.01 -8.14 -12.77
C GLU A 14 -0.70 -8.49 -11.45
N PRO A 15 -1.68 -9.41 -11.46
CA PRO A 15 -2.34 -9.86 -10.24
C PRO A 15 -1.36 -10.65 -9.36
N PRO A 16 -1.65 -10.76 -8.04
CA PRO A 16 -0.84 -11.56 -7.14
C PRO A 16 -0.73 -13.02 -7.59
N GLN A 17 0.50 -13.53 -7.63
CA GLN A 17 0.81 -14.93 -7.90
C GLN A 17 0.78 -15.74 -6.59
N GLU A 18 1.19 -15.15 -5.47
CA GLU A 18 1.24 -15.79 -4.16
C GLU A 18 0.61 -14.88 -3.08
N THR A 19 0.08 -15.48 -2.00
CA THR A 19 -0.48 -14.71 -0.88
C THR A 19 0.57 -14.31 0.14
N ALA A 20 1.53 -15.19 0.39
CA ALA A 20 2.62 -14.98 1.32
C ALA A 20 3.81 -15.85 0.94
N PRO A 21 5.06 -15.38 1.18
CA PRO A 21 6.25 -16.16 0.91
C PRO A 21 6.42 -17.29 1.95
N TYR A 22 7.15 -18.34 1.58
CA TYR A 22 7.37 -19.49 2.45
C TYR A 22 8.80 -20.06 2.36
N GLY A 23 9.15 -20.87 3.36
CA GLY A 23 10.45 -21.55 3.44
C GLY A 23 11.64 -20.59 3.41
N ARG A 24 12.74 -21.02 2.79
CA ARG A 24 13.99 -20.23 2.69
C ARG A 24 13.83 -18.90 1.94
N TRP A 25 12.80 -18.79 1.10
CA TRP A 25 12.54 -17.54 0.40
C TRP A 25 11.99 -16.48 1.35
N SER A 26 11.06 -16.87 2.22
CA SER A 26 10.55 -16.00 3.30
C SER A 26 11.69 -15.47 4.17
N GLU A 27 12.62 -16.33 4.60
CA GLU A 27 13.78 -15.93 5.41
C GLU A 27 14.67 -14.87 4.71
N ARG A 28 14.82 -14.97 3.37
CA ARG A 28 15.61 -14.00 2.59
C ARG A 28 14.89 -12.66 2.45
N LEU A 29 13.58 -12.69 2.24
CA LEU A 29 12.74 -11.50 2.15
C LEU A 29 12.71 -10.76 3.50
N GLU A 30 12.48 -11.50 4.59
CA GLU A 30 12.53 -10.98 5.95
C GLU A 30 13.89 -10.35 6.26
N ALA A 31 14.99 -11.01 5.91
CA ALA A 31 16.32 -10.44 6.10
C ALA A 31 16.52 -9.12 5.33
N ALA A 32 15.98 -9.01 4.11
CA ALA A 32 16.06 -7.78 3.32
C ALA A 32 15.23 -6.64 3.95
N PHE A 33 14.00 -6.94 4.40
CA PHE A 33 13.15 -5.99 5.10
C PHE A 33 13.78 -5.51 6.41
N LEU A 34 14.30 -6.43 7.24
CA LEU A 34 14.93 -6.08 8.52
C LEU A 34 16.24 -5.30 8.37
N VAL A 35 16.91 -5.40 7.22
CA VAL A 35 18.02 -4.49 6.91
C VAL A 35 17.51 -3.08 6.67
N ALA A 36 16.45 -2.91 5.87
CA ALA A 36 15.85 -1.60 5.62
C ALA A 36 15.27 -0.98 6.91
N ALA A 37 14.59 -1.78 7.74
CA ALA A 37 14.00 -1.34 9.00
C ALA A 37 15.02 -0.77 10.01
N ARG A 38 16.30 -1.17 9.92
CA ARG A 38 17.37 -0.62 10.78
C ARG A 38 17.86 0.75 10.35
N GLU A 39 17.61 1.11 9.10
CA GLU A 39 18.02 2.39 8.50
C GLU A 39 16.89 3.43 8.57
N VAL A 40 15.73 3.08 9.12
CA VAL A 40 14.61 4.00 9.31
C VAL A 40 15.02 5.15 10.21
N GLU A 41 14.79 6.37 9.73
CA GLU A 41 15.00 7.60 10.49
C GLU A 41 13.77 7.88 11.35
N LEU A 42 13.99 8.18 12.62
CA LEU A 42 12.90 8.55 13.53
C LEU A 42 12.58 10.03 13.39
N ASP A 43 11.30 10.37 13.45
CA ASP A 43 10.87 11.75 13.55
C ASP A 43 11.13 12.28 14.99
N PRO A 44 12.03 13.27 15.17
CA PRO A 44 12.29 13.83 16.50
C PRO A 44 11.10 14.63 17.06
N GLU A 45 10.13 15.01 16.24
CA GLU A 45 8.92 15.74 16.64
C GLU A 45 7.78 14.80 17.07
N ASP A 46 7.84 13.51 16.70
CA ASP A 46 6.87 12.49 17.11
C ASP A 46 7.22 11.91 18.49
N GLU A 47 6.43 12.28 19.51
CA GLU A 47 6.63 11.79 20.88
C GLU A 47 6.51 10.26 20.99
N ALA A 48 5.73 9.59 20.14
CA ALA A 48 5.60 8.13 20.15
C ALA A 48 6.91 7.44 19.71
N GLN A 49 7.69 8.11 18.86
CA GLN A 49 8.99 7.62 18.37
C GLN A 49 10.17 7.92 19.31
N SER A 50 9.98 8.73 20.35
CA SER A 50 11.04 9.09 21.32
C SER A 50 11.68 7.88 22.02
N GLY A 51 10.94 6.77 22.16
CA GLY A 51 11.42 5.50 22.72
C GLY A 51 12.29 4.67 21.76
N GLY A 52 12.43 5.12 20.51
CA GLY A 52 13.06 4.38 19.42
C GLY A 52 12.14 3.36 18.75
N VAL A 53 12.64 2.77 17.66
CA VAL A 53 11.93 1.73 16.89
C VAL A 53 11.58 0.50 17.74
N GLY A 54 12.43 0.12 18.69
CA GLY A 54 12.30 -1.13 19.43
C GLY A 54 12.73 -2.36 18.63
N ASP A 55 12.32 -3.55 19.10
CA ASP A 55 12.58 -4.83 18.43
C ASP A 55 11.38 -5.18 17.52
N PRO A 56 11.61 -5.52 16.24
CA PRO A 56 10.55 -5.95 15.34
C PRO A 56 9.97 -7.32 15.75
N GLY A 57 8.66 -7.46 15.60
CA GLY A 57 7.95 -8.73 15.78
C GLY A 57 8.04 -9.65 14.56
N GLU A 58 7.11 -10.62 14.48
CA GLU A 58 6.99 -11.48 13.30
C GLU A 58 6.43 -10.68 12.11
N PRO A 59 7.06 -10.71 10.93
CA PRO A 59 6.56 -10.00 9.76
C PRO A 59 5.27 -10.62 9.22
N THR A 60 4.33 -9.75 8.87
CA THR A 60 3.09 -10.11 8.20
C THR A 60 3.17 -9.66 6.74
N TRP A 61 3.09 -10.61 5.83
CA TRP A 61 3.20 -10.36 4.39
C TRP A 61 1.83 -10.13 3.74
N PHE A 62 1.82 -9.28 2.73
CA PHE A 62 0.67 -8.97 1.89
C PHE A 62 0.84 -9.59 0.50
N PRO A 63 -0.24 -9.77 -0.28
CA PRO A 63 -0.16 -10.32 -1.62
C PRO A 63 0.83 -9.55 -2.52
N ASP A 64 1.55 -10.25 -3.38
CA ASP A 64 2.53 -9.63 -4.26
C ASP A 64 1.88 -8.86 -5.41
N ARG A 65 2.56 -7.86 -5.97
CA ARG A 65 2.19 -7.22 -7.24
C ARG A 65 3.41 -7.07 -8.12
N THR A 66 3.25 -7.38 -9.41
CA THR A 66 4.35 -7.20 -10.38
C THR A 66 4.03 -6.07 -11.34
N TRP A 67 4.91 -5.09 -11.41
CA TRP A 67 4.81 -3.94 -12.31
C TRP A 67 6.19 -3.57 -12.84
N HIS A 68 6.24 -3.24 -14.13
CA HIS A 68 7.48 -2.81 -14.79
C HIS A 68 8.68 -3.76 -14.59
N GLY A 69 8.42 -5.07 -14.58
CA GLY A 69 9.45 -6.11 -14.43
C GLY A 69 9.98 -6.30 -13.01
N ARG A 70 9.35 -5.68 -12.00
CA ARG A 70 9.64 -5.91 -10.59
C ARG A 70 8.40 -6.40 -9.86
N THR A 71 8.60 -7.36 -8.96
CA THR A 71 7.62 -7.80 -7.99
C THR A 71 7.83 -7.02 -6.70
N PHE A 72 6.74 -6.53 -6.12
CA PHE A 72 6.66 -5.82 -4.86
C PHE A 72 5.86 -6.68 -3.89
N LEU A 73 6.42 -6.91 -2.72
CA LEU A 73 5.85 -7.73 -1.67
C LEU A 73 5.76 -6.90 -0.39
N PRO A 74 4.59 -6.30 -0.10
CA PRO A 74 4.43 -5.48 1.08
C PRO A 74 4.47 -6.30 2.37
N VAL A 75 4.88 -5.65 3.45
CA VAL A 75 5.10 -6.25 4.75
C VAL A 75 4.90 -5.24 5.86
N SER A 76 4.37 -5.69 6.99
CA SER A 76 4.41 -4.92 8.22
C SER A 76 4.66 -5.78 9.46
N THR A 77 5.10 -5.16 10.55
CA THR A 77 5.24 -5.81 11.85
C THR A 77 5.15 -4.81 13.00
N ARG A 78 4.52 -5.24 14.10
CA ARG A 78 4.50 -4.48 15.36
C ARG A 78 5.87 -4.55 16.04
N THR A 79 6.31 -3.46 16.63
CA THR A 79 7.56 -3.41 17.40
C THR A 79 7.31 -3.54 18.90
N SER A 80 8.37 -3.81 19.67
CA SER A 80 8.30 -3.87 21.13
C SER A 80 7.99 -2.53 21.81
N THR A 81 8.09 -1.40 21.09
CA THR A 81 7.70 -0.06 21.56
C THR A 81 6.27 0.32 21.17
N GLY A 82 5.56 -0.55 20.45
CA GLY A 82 4.17 -0.32 20.03
C GLY A 82 4.01 0.42 18.70
N LEU A 83 5.11 0.69 18.01
CA LEU A 83 5.12 1.26 16.65
C LEU A 83 4.85 0.16 15.61
N GLU A 84 4.54 0.57 14.39
CA GLU A 84 4.51 -0.30 13.22
C GLU A 84 5.68 -0.01 12.30
N LEU A 85 6.48 -1.03 12.00
CA LEU A 85 7.35 -1.01 10.83
C LEU A 85 6.56 -1.54 9.65
N TYR A 86 6.47 -0.77 8.57
CA TYR A 86 5.81 -1.15 7.34
C TYR A 86 6.69 -0.85 6.14
N GLY A 87 6.38 -1.45 5.00
CA GLY A 87 7.09 -1.19 3.76
C GLY A 87 6.94 -2.35 2.78
N HIS A 88 7.97 -2.58 1.98
CA HIS A 88 7.94 -3.64 1.00
C HIS A 88 9.33 -4.19 0.68
N VAL A 89 9.35 -5.41 0.16
CA VAL A 89 10.52 -5.99 -0.49
C VAL A 89 10.25 -6.08 -1.98
N ARG A 90 11.22 -5.67 -2.80
CA ARG A 90 11.13 -5.72 -4.25
C ARG A 90 12.26 -6.50 -4.89
N PHE A 91 11.98 -7.15 -6.00
CA PHE A 91 12.96 -7.93 -6.77
C PHE A 91 12.53 -8.07 -8.22
N ILE A 92 13.47 -8.47 -9.08
CA ILE A 92 13.20 -8.92 -10.44
C ILE A 92 12.87 -10.42 -10.37
N PRO A 93 11.66 -10.84 -10.77
CA PRO A 93 11.29 -12.26 -10.75
C PRO A 93 12.15 -13.06 -11.72
N ALA A 94 12.29 -14.36 -11.46
CA ALA A 94 13.00 -15.24 -12.37
C ALA A 94 12.25 -15.36 -13.71
N SER A 95 12.97 -15.29 -14.83
CA SER A 95 12.39 -15.41 -16.17
C SER A 95 12.05 -16.85 -16.56
N GLU A 96 12.58 -17.83 -15.83
CA GLU A 96 12.42 -19.26 -16.08
C GLU A 96 12.04 -19.98 -14.78
N ASP A 97 11.25 -21.05 -14.90
CA ASP A 97 10.83 -21.88 -13.77
C ASP A 97 12.05 -22.46 -13.03
N GLY A 98 12.15 -22.17 -11.73
CA GLY A 98 13.25 -22.60 -10.88
C GLY A 98 14.50 -21.70 -10.95
N GLY A 99 14.46 -20.59 -11.67
CA GLY A 99 15.48 -19.55 -11.60
C GLY A 99 15.43 -18.77 -10.28
N GLU A 100 16.52 -18.05 -9.97
CA GLU A 100 16.60 -17.22 -8.75
C GLU A 100 16.17 -15.77 -9.01
N PRO A 101 15.36 -15.17 -8.12
CA PRO A 101 15.10 -13.73 -8.14
C PRO A 101 16.37 -12.89 -8.04
N GLN A 102 16.37 -11.74 -8.70
CA GLN A 102 17.50 -10.81 -8.75
C GLN A 102 17.15 -9.45 -8.16
N ALA A 103 18.18 -8.63 -7.88
CA ALA A 103 18.01 -7.24 -7.42
C ALA A 103 17.05 -7.11 -6.22
N LEU A 104 17.22 -8.01 -5.23
CA LEU A 104 16.44 -8.03 -4.01
C LEU A 104 16.80 -6.81 -3.14
N GLU A 105 15.81 -5.98 -2.84
CA GLU A 105 15.93 -4.73 -2.10
C GLU A 105 14.73 -4.60 -1.14
N GLY A 106 14.97 -4.12 0.07
CA GLY A 106 13.92 -3.78 1.04
C GLY A 106 13.78 -2.27 1.19
N GLU A 107 12.56 -1.83 1.48
CA GLU A 107 12.22 -0.46 1.88
C GLU A 107 11.32 -0.56 3.11
N ALA A 108 11.54 0.32 4.08
CA ALA A 108 10.80 0.33 5.33
C ALA A 108 10.62 1.77 5.80
N ASP A 109 9.53 1.97 6.51
CA ASP A 109 9.20 3.18 7.25
C ASP A 109 8.53 2.80 8.58
N ILE A 110 8.26 3.78 9.44
CA ILE A 110 7.67 3.58 10.75
C ILE A 110 6.52 4.53 11.01
N THR A 111 5.49 4.05 11.72
CA THR A 111 4.36 4.88 12.14
C THR A 111 3.86 4.49 13.54
N SER A 112 3.28 5.48 14.24
CA SER A 112 2.46 5.27 15.44
C SER A 112 0.97 5.15 15.15
N GLU A 113 0.56 5.51 13.93
CA GLU A 113 -0.84 5.46 13.47
C GLU A 113 -1.21 4.02 13.13
N VAL A 114 -1.99 3.41 14.01
CA VAL A 114 -2.30 1.98 13.96
C VAL A 114 -3.78 1.75 14.22
N ALA A 115 -4.35 0.73 13.59
CA ALA A 115 -5.77 0.40 13.71
C ALA A 115 -6.26 0.21 15.16
N GLU A 116 -5.42 -0.23 16.10
CA GLU A 116 -5.78 -0.36 17.52
C GLU A 116 -6.04 1.01 18.19
N ASN A 117 -5.39 2.07 17.72
CA ASN A 117 -5.54 3.44 18.22
C ASN A 117 -6.63 4.21 17.47
N ASN A 118 -7.02 3.74 16.29
CA ASN A 118 -7.99 4.38 15.40
C ASN A 118 -9.23 3.46 15.16
N PRO A 119 -10.12 3.30 16.16
CA PRO A 119 -11.20 2.29 16.13
C PRO A 119 -12.34 2.60 15.15
N ASP A 120 -12.38 3.81 14.62
CA ASP A 120 -13.33 4.28 13.63
C ASP A 120 -12.93 3.94 12.20
N TRP A 121 -11.64 3.71 11.94
CA TRP A 121 -11.13 3.25 10.65
C TRP A 121 -11.87 2.00 10.15
N LYS A 122 -12.13 1.96 8.84
CA LYS A 122 -12.76 0.79 8.19
C LYS A 122 -11.79 -0.03 7.38
N ILE A 123 -10.68 0.59 6.96
CA ILE A 123 -9.60 -0.03 6.23
C ILE A 123 -8.30 0.49 6.83
N ASP A 124 -7.44 -0.43 7.26
CA ASP A 124 -6.07 -0.13 7.68
C ASP A 124 -5.20 -0.12 6.41
N LEU A 125 -4.63 1.03 6.05
CA LEU A 125 -3.96 1.27 4.77
C LEU A 125 -2.53 1.73 4.97
N CYS A 126 -1.66 1.25 4.11
CA CYS A 126 -0.33 1.79 3.88
C CYS A 126 -0.12 2.00 2.38
N GLU A 127 0.73 2.96 2.03
CA GLU A 127 1.10 3.24 0.65
C GLU A 127 2.59 3.54 0.50
N THR A 128 3.11 3.40 -0.72
CA THR A 128 4.36 4.04 -1.14
C THR A 128 4.38 4.24 -2.65
N VAL A 129 4.99 5.32 -3.12
CA VAL A 129 5.22 5.57 -4.54
C VAL A 129 6.40 4.73 -5.05
N VAL A 130 6.11 3.76 -5.92
CA VAL A 130 7.12 2.82 -6.46
C VAL A 130 7.62 3.19 -7.86
N GLY A 131 7.04 4.22 -8.48
CA GLY A 131 7.47 4.71 -9.78
C GLY A 131 6.56 5.79 -10.34
N ALA A 132 6.66 6.00 -11.65
CA ALA A 132 5.85 6.97 -12.36
C ALA A 132 5.40 6.43 -13.71
N TRP A 133 4.18 6.78 -14.12
CA TRP A 133 3.63 6.46 -15.43
C TRP A 133 3.34 7.75 -16.20
N ARG A 134 3.88 7.84 -17.42
CA ARG A 134 3.70 9.02 -18.28
C ARG A 134 2.48 8.84 -19.15
N GLY A 135 1.46 9.66 -18.89
CA GLY A 135 0.23 9.72 -19.65
C GLY A 135 0.24 10.82 -20.71
N ASP A 136 -0.95 11.20 -21.16
CA ASP A 136 -1.12 12.28 -22.13
C ASP A 136 -1.09 13.64 -21.43
N GLY A 137 0.05 14.33 -21.55
CA GLY A 137 0.24 15.67 -21.01
C GLY A 137 0.55 15.75 -19.51
N ASP A 138 0.50 14.63 -18.78
CA ASP A 138 0.78 14.57 -17.35
C ASP A 138 1.45 13.24 -16.92
N THR A 139 1.97 13.17 -15.70
CA THR A 139 2.65 12.00 -15.12
C THR A 139 1.98 11.59 -13.82
N ALA A 140 1.44 10.38 -13.77
CA ALA A 140 0.91 9.81 -12.54
C ALA A 140 2.04 9.23 -11.68
N ALA A 141 1.91 9.36 -10.35
CA ALA A 141 2.64 8.53 -9.42
C ALA A 141 2.11 7.09 -9.52
N MET A 142 2.98 6.09 -9.57
CA MET A 142 2.55 4.70 -9.47
C MET A 142 2.67 4.28 -8.02
N THR A 143 1.52 4.17 -7.37
CA THR A 143 1.41 3.96 -5.92
C THR A 143 1.08 2.51 -5.63
N LEU A 144 1.89 1.89 -4.78
CA LEU A 144 1.64 0.58 -4.19
C LEU A 144 0.82 0.82 -2.92
N VAL A 145 -0.38 0.26 -2.85
CA VAL A 145 -1.27 0.39 -1.69
C VAL A 145 -1.56 -0.99 -1.14
N TRP A 146 -1.43 -1.20 0.17
CA TRP A 146 -1.77 -2.46 0.81
C TRP A 146 -2.49 -2.22 2.12
N GLY A 147 -3.21 -3.23 2.58
CA GLY A 147 -4.01 -3.02 3.77
C GLY A 147 -4.84 -4.21 4.21
N ARG A 148 -5.56 -3.97 5.31
CA ARG A 148 -6.45 -4.93 5.97
C ARG A 148 -7.84 -4.31 6.12
N PRO A 149 -8.90 -4.96 5.59
CA PRO A 149 -10.26 -4.54 5.90
C PRO A 149 -10.54 -4.75 7.40
N LEU A 150 -10.98 -3.71 8.10
CA LEU A 150 -11.41 -3.78 9.50
C LEU A 150 -12.92 -4.10 9.64
N VAL A 151 -13.60 -4.19 8.48
CA VAL A 151 -15.00 -4.62 8.35
C VAL A 151 -15.11 -6.08 7.90
N ALA A 152 -16.11 -6.78 8.42
CA ALA A 152 -16.34 -8.18 8.09
C ALA A 152 -16.92 -8.38 6.68
N GLY A 153 -16.53 -9.49 6.03
CA GLY A 153 -17.12 -9.92 4.76
C GLY A 153 -16.47 -9.34 3.50
N ALA A 154 -15.36 -8.60 3.64
CA ALA A 154 -14.58 -8.11 2.51
C ALA A 154 -14.01 -9.28 1.69
N ALA A 155 -14.22 -9.22 0.38
CA ALA A 155 -13.78 -10.22 -0.59
C ALA A 155 -12.87 -9.61 -1.67
N HIS A 156 -13.02 -8.33 -1.97
CA HIS A 156 -12.19 -7.60 -2.93
C HIS A 156 -11.83 -6.22 -2.40
N ALA A 157 -10.64 -5.73 -2.75
CA ALA A 157 -10.29 -4.33 -2.69
C ALA A 157 -10.19 -3.78 -4.12
N ILE A 158 -10.56 -2.52 -4.31
CA ILE A 158 -10.45 -1.78 -5.57
C ILE A 158 -9.73 -0.46 -5.34
N ALA A 159 -8.96 -0.04 -6.33
CA ALA A 159 -8.46 1.33 -6.46
C ALA A 159 -9.30 2.03 -7.52
N GLU A 160 -9.81 3.20 -7.18
CA GLU A 160 -10.62 4.05 -8.05
C GLU A 160 -9.93 5.40 -8.23
N LEU A 161 -9.90 5.89 -9.48
CA LEU A 161 -9.38 7.20 -9.84
C LEU A 161 -10.44 7.87 -10.71
N ASP A 162 -10.99 9.00 -10.26
CA ASP A 162 -12.07 9.73 -10.95
C ASP A 162 -13.25 8.82 -11.36
N GLY A 163 -13.81 8.12 -10.37
CA GLY A 163 -14.93 7.20 -10.59
C GLY A 163 -14.61 5.94 -11.39
N THR A 164 -13.35 5.76 -11.81
CA THR A 164 -12.92 4.63 -12.65
C THR A 164 -12.10 3.65 -11.85
N VAL A 165 -12.55 2.39 -11.78
CA VAL A 165 -11.77 1.30 -11.17
C VAL A 165 -10.51 1.03 -12.00
N VAL A 166 -9.37 1.48 -11.50
CA VAL A 166 -8.05 1.35 -12.13
C VAL A 166 -7.31 0.10 -11.67
N ASP A 167 -7.66 -0.48 -10.52
CA ASP A 167 -7.09 -1.75 -10.09
C ASP A 167 -8.03 -2.55 -9.17
N ARG A 168 -7.80 -3.86 -9.03
CA ARG A 168 -8.57 -4.75 -8.16
C ARG A 168 -7.74 -5.92 -7.68
N CYS A 169 -7.85 -6.23 -6.39
CA CYS A 169 -7.25 -7.40 -5.78
C CYS A 169 -8.28 -8.18 -4.94
N PRO A 170 -8.31 -9.53 -4.99
CA PRO A 170 -9.01 -10.31 -3.97
C PRO A 170 -8.40 -10.08 -2.59
N VAL A 171 -9.25 -10.00 -1.57
CA VAL A 171 -8.80 -10.06 -0.17
C VAL A 171 -8.52 -11.52 0.15
N ARG A 172 -7.28 -11.83 0.53
CA ARG A 172 -6.83 -13.18 0.89
C ARG A 172 -6.15 -13.12 2.25
N ASP A 173 -6.52 -14.04 3.14
CA ASP A 173 -6.00 -14.07 4.52
C ASP A 173 -6.14 -12.72 5.26
N GLY A 174 -7.21 -11.98 4.93
CA GLY A 174 -7.52 -10.66 5.50
C GLY A 174 -6.65 -9.51 4.97
N ALA A 175 -5.89 -9.70 3.89
CA ALA A 175 -4.98 -8.73 3.31
C ALA A 175 -5.22 -8.54 1.80
N PHE A 176 -4.85 -7.37 1.28
CA PHE A 176 -4.85 -7.07 -0.15
C PHE A 176 -3.69 -6.15 -0.53
N THR A 177 -3.37 -6.11 -1.82
CA THR A 177 -2.38 -5.19 -2.41
C THR A 177 -2.86 -4.70 -3.77
N LEU A 178 -2.88 -3.38 -3.96
CA LEU A 178 -3.23 -2.65 -5.17
C LEU A 178 -1.97 -1.94 -5.70
N LEU A 179 -1.89 -1.73 -7.02
CA LEU A 179 -0.84 -0.92 -7.62
C LEU A 179 -1.45 -0.17 -8.81
N ALA A 180 -1.61 1.14 -8.65
CA ALA A 180 -2.42 1.98 -9.52
C ALA A 180 -1.77 3.37 -9.74
N PRO A 181 -2.14 4.07 -10.83
CA PRO A 181 -1.81 5.49 -10.98
C PRO A 181 -2.52 6.32 -9.90
N ASP A 182 -1.82 7.32 -9.38
CA ASP A 182 -2.28 8.31 -8.41
C ASP A 182 -1.77 9.70 -8.80
N ASP A 183 -2.36 10.74 -8.19
CA ASP A 183 -2.08 12.16 -8.46
C ASP A 183 -1.97 12.45 -9.97
N TYR A 184 -3.02 12.10 -10.72
CA TYR A 184 -3.04 12.24 -12.18
C TYR A 184 -4.09 13.25 -12.61
N HIS A 185 -3.64 14.36 -13.18
CA HIS A 185 -4.43 15.58 -13.40
C HIS A 185 -5.15 16.10 -12.15
N GLY A 186 -4.55 15.88 -10.96
CA GLY A 186 -5.08 16.34 -9.67
C GLY A 186 -6.14 15.44 -9.03
N ASP A 187 -6.44 14.29 -9.61
CA ASP A 187 -7.27 13.27 -8.94
C ASP A 187 -6.38 12.32 -8.14
N THR A 188 -6.86 11.97 -6.94
CA THR A 188 -6.20 11.04 -6.03
C THR A 188 -6.93 9.70 -5.97
N LEU A 189 -6.21 8.66 -5.56
CA LEU A 189 -6.79 7.33 -5.38
C LEU A 189 -7.78 7.27 -4.22
N GLU A 190 -8.92 6.63 -4.49
CA GLU A 190 -9.85 6.14 -3.47
C GLU A 190 -9.79 4.62 -3.41
N ILE A 191 -9.76 4.08 -2.19
CA ILE A 191 -9.69 2.65 -1.94
C ILE A 191 -11.00 2.17 -1.34
N ALA A 192 -11.63 1.21 -1.97
CA ALA A 192 -12.86 0.60 -1.46
C ALA A 192 -12.72 -0.91 -1.30
N VAL A 193 -13.37 -1.44 -0.26
CA VAL A 193 -13.49 -2.88 -0.02
C VAL A 193 -14.92 -3.33 -0.26
N LEU A 194 -15.06 -4.41 -1.02
CA LEU A 194 -16.32 -4.94 -1.51
C LEU A 194 -16.57 -6.34 -0.96
N ALA A 195 -17.83 -6.66 -0.70
CA ALA A 195 -18.29 -8.03 -0.44
C ALA A 195 -18.23 -8.89 -1.72
N GLY A 196 -18.41 -10.21 -1.56
CA GLY A 196 -18.36 -11.16 -2.67
C GLY A 196 -19.45 -10.98 -3.74
N ASP A 197 -20.54 -10.28 -3.40
CA ASP A 197 -21.61 -9.90 -4.33
C ASP A 197 -21.38 -8.54 -5.02
N GLY A 198 -20.25 -7.88 -4.71
CA GLY A 198 -19.90 -6.56 -5.25
C GLY A 198 -20.44 -5.38 -4.45
N LYS A 199 -21.15 -5.60 -3.34
CA LYS A 199 -21.59 -4.51 -2.46
C LYS A 199 -20.39 -3.84 -1.79
N GLU A 200 -20.31 -2.52 -1.86
CA GLU A 200 -19.33 -1.74 -1.10
C GLU A 200 -19.58 -1.85 0.41
N LEU A 201 -18.51 -2.14 1.15
CA LEU A 201 -18.53 -2.28 2.61
C LEU A 201 -17.89 -1.07 3.29
N ALA A 202 -16.83 -0.53 2.70
CA ALA A 202 -16.14 0.67 3.16
C ALA A 202 -15.33 1.28 2.01
N ARG A 203 -15.02 2.58 2.17
CA ARG A 203 -14.19 3.37 1.27
C ARG A 203 -13.38 4.35 2.12
N GLU A 204 -12.11 4.52 1.78
CA GLU A 204 -11.19 5.48 2.39
C GLU A 204 -10.40 6.16 1.26
N SER A 205 -10.05 7.43 1.43
CA SER A 205 -9.09 8.14 0.58
C SER A 205 -7.72 8.10 1.24
N LEU A 206 -6.64 8.08 0.46
CA LEU A 206 -5.28 8.11 0.99
C LEU A 206 -4.93 9.44 1.67
N TYR A 207 -5.68 10.51 1.41
CA TYR A 207 -5.33 11.89 1.80
C TYR A 207 -6.42 12.63 2.58
N ALA A 208 -7.47 11.94 3.04
CA ALA A 208 -8.65 12.61 3.63
C ALA A 208 -8.46 13.16 5.06
N GLU A 209 -7.26 13.09 5.64
CA GLU A 209 -7.03 13.52 7.03
C GLU A 209 -6.65 15.02 7.18
N ASP A 210 -6.46 15.77 6.10
CA ASP A 210 -6.01 17.18 6.17
C ASP A 210 -7.12 18.25 5.98
N ASP A 211 -8.38 17.85 5.73
CA ASP A 211 -9.49 18.79 5.38
C ASP A 211 -10.42 19.16 6.56
N GLU A 212 -10.03 18.89 7.82
CA GLU A 212 -10.74 19.42 9.00
C GLU A 212 -10.04 20.63 9.62
N ASP A 213 -9.75 21.69 8.85
CA ASP A 213 -9.43 23.01 9.43
C ASP A 213 -9.67 24.23 8.49
N GLU A 214 -10.70 24.20 7.62
CA GLU A 214 -11.26 25.42 7.01
C GLU A 214 -12.63 25.78 7.61
N GLY A 215 -12.59 26.26 8.86
CA GLY A 215 -13.80 26.57 9.63
C GLY A 215 -13.73 27.77 10.57
N GLU A 216 -12.82 28.74 10.37
CA GLU A 216 -12.93 30.04 11.07
C GLU A 216 -13.66 31.09 10.23
N ASP A 217 -14.97 31.08 10.43
CA ASP A 217 -15.95 32.14 10.21
C ASP A 217 -15.37 33.53 10.56
N HIS A 218 -15.12 34.38 9.55
CA HIS A 218 -14.82 35.80 9.77
C HIS A 218 -16.13 36.60 9.63
N PRO A 219 -16.81 36.98 10.73
CA PRO A 219 -17.94 37.88 10.63
C PRO A 219 -17.48 39.30 10.27
N ALA A 220 -18.36 39.95 9.50
CA ALA A 220 -18.24 41.24 8.81
C ALA A 220 -17.82 42.46 9.63
#